data_AF-A0A7C3LFV0-F1
#
_entry.id   AF-A0A7C3LFV0-F1
#
_cell.length_a   1.000
_cell.length_b   1.000
_cell.length_c   1.000
_cell.angle_alpha   90.00
_cell.angle_beta   90.00
_cell.angle_gamma   90.00
#
_symmetry.space_group_name_H-M   'P 1'
#
loop_
_entity.id
_entity.type
_entity.pdbx_description
1 polymer ?
#
loop_
_entity_poly.entity_id
_entity_poly.type
_entity_poly.pdbx_seq_one_letter_code
_entity_poly.pdbx_strand_id
1 'polypeptide(L)' 'MVLRRLETLEPFDAPALEAEVQTFCRSEGIEPGEIVHPLRLAVSGVGRGPGLYQLLEVLGRETSLRRIRRALERLP' A
#
# COMPACT_ATOMS: atom_id res chain seq x y z
N MET A 1 -8.26 -8.40 -0.39
CA MET A 1 -7.72 -7.21 -1.11
C MET A 1 -7.20 -6.16 -0.12
N VAL A 2 -5.92 -5.77 -0.23
CA VAL A 2 -5.24 -4.84 0.71
C VAL A 2 -5.90 -3.46 0.78
N LEU A 3 -6.46 -2.95 -0.33
CA LEU A 3 -7.04 -1.61 -0.41
C LEU A 3 -8.14 -1.39 0.64
N ARG A 4 -9.01 -2.38 0.89
CA ARG A 4 -10.10 -2.28 1.87
C ARG A 4 -9.58 -2.11 3.30
N ARG A 5 -8.45 -2.75 3.62
CA ARG A 5 -7.81 -2.63 4.93
C ARG A 5 -7.24 -1.23 5.14
N LEU A 6 -6.63 -0.66 4.09
CA LEU A 6 -6.09 0.71 4.12
C LEU A 6 -7.16 1.80 4.19
N GLU A 7 -8.40 1.53 3.74
CA GLU A 7 -9.52 2.47 3.83
C GLU A 7 -9.89 2.80 5.29
N THR A 8 -9.87 1.79 6.15
CA THR A 8 -10.30 1.89 7.55
C THR A 8 -9.14 1.99 8.55
N LEU A 9 -7.88 1.91 8.08
CA LEU A 9 -6.70 1.90 8.94
C LEU A 9 -6.46 3.25 9.63
N GLU A 10 -6.60 3.30 10.95
CA GLU A 10 -6.30 4.47 11.79
C GLU A 10 -5.37 4.04 12.95
N PRO A 11 -4.21 4.69 13.16
CA PRO A 11 -3.65 5.82 12.40
C PRO A 11 -3.11 5.41 11.02
N PHE A 12 -3.00 6.38 10.11
CA PHE A 12 -2.39 6.17 8.78
C PHE A 12 -0.89 6.54 8.79
N ASP A 13 -0.12 5.92 9.69
CA ASP A 13 1.33 6.11 9.84
C ASP A 13 2.14 4.89 9.36
N ALA A 14 3.45 5.06 9.17
CA ALA A 14 4.28 3.99 8.63
C ALA A 14 4.25 2.68 9.47
N PRO A 15 4.34 2.72 10.82
CA PRO A 15 4.24 1.49 11.63
C PRO A 15 2.89 0.77 11.48
N ALA A 16 1.77 1.48 11.50
CA ALA A 16 0.44 0.88 11.35
C ALA A 16 0.26 0.31 9.94
N LEU A 17 0.74 1.02 8.92
CA LEU A 17 0.72 0.57 7.52
C LEU A 17 1.51 -0.72 7.33
N GLU A 18 2.71 -0.80 7.91
CA GLU A 18 3.53 -2.00 7.84
C GLU A 18 2.84 -3.19 8.52
N ALA A 19 2.32 -3.00 9.73
CA ALA A 19 1.63 -4.05 10.47
C ALA A 19 0.38 -4.56 9.74
N GLU A 20 -0.40 -3.66 9.13
CA GLU A 20 -1.61 -4.02 8.39
C GLU A 20 -1.26 -4.77 7.10
N VAL A 21 -0.24 -4.33 6.36
CA VAL A 21 0.23 -5.01 5.14
C VAL A 21 0.80 -6.39 5.48
N GLN A 22 1.57 -6.54 6.55
CA GLN A 22 2.04 -7.85 7.01
C GLN A 22 0.88 -8.77 7.42
N THR A 23 -0.13 -8.22 8.11
CA THR A 23 -1.34 -8.97 8.48
C THR A 23 -2.11 -9.43 7.25
N PHE A 24 -2.23 -8.57 6.25
CA PHE A 24 -2.82 -8.92 4.96
C PHE A 24 -2.04 -10.07 4.29
N CYS A 25 -0.72 -9.97 4.21
CA CYS A 25 0.13 -10.99 3.59
C CYS A 25 -0.05 -12.36 4.26
N ARG A 26 -0.04 -12.39 5.61
CA ARG A 26 -0.32 -13.60 6.38
C ARG A 26 -1.71 -14.18 6.08
N SER A 27 -2.74 -13.33 5.97
CA SER A 27 -4.11 -13.79 5.72
C SER A 27 -4.34 -14.36 4.32
N GLU A 28 -3.54 -13.94 3.34
CA GLU A 28 -3.65 -14.39 1.95
C GLU A 28 -2.58 -15.44 1.60
N GLY A 29 -1.65 -15.75 2.50
CA GLY A 29 -0.57 -16.72 2.28
C GLY A 29 0.49 -16.25 1.28
N ILE A 30 0.70 -14.95 1.15
CA ILE A 30 1.66 -14.33 0.22
C ILE A 30 2.85 -13.72 0.96
N GLU A 31 3.96 -13.51 0.26
CA GLU A 31 5.12 -12.82 0.81
C GLU A 31 4.97 -11.29 0.74
N PRO A 32 5.53 -10.52 1.70
CA PRO A 32 5.48 -9.05 1.64
C PRO A 32 6.05 -8.46 0.35
N GLY A 33 7.07 -9.09 -0.24
CA GLY A 33 7.67 -8.64 -1.51
C GLY A 33 6.68 -8.63 -2.67
N GLU A 34 5.71 -9.55 -2.66
CA GLU A 34 4.67 -9.67 -3.70
C GLU A 34 3.70 -8.49 -3.69
N ILE A 35 3.56 -7.78 -2.56
CA ILE A 35 2.66 -6.63 -2.47
C ILE A 35 3.36 -5.29 -2.37
N VAL A 36 4.56 -5.23 -1.78
CA VAL A 36 5.32 -3.99 -1.58
C VAL A 36 5.69 -3.35 -2.92
N HIS A 37 6.15 -4.13 -3.90
CA HIS A 37 6.51 -3.59 -5.21
C HIS A 37 5.29 -3.11 -6.03
N PRO A 38 4.18 -3.87 -6.14
CA PRO A 38 2.97 -3.39 -6.77
C PRO A 38 2.36 -2.16 -6.10
N LEU A 39 2.30 -2.13 -4.75
CA LEU A 39 1.80 -0.94 -4.03
C LEU A 39 2.67 0.28 -4.30
N ARG A 40 3.99 0.12 -4.29
CA ARG A 40 4.91 1.21 -4.64
C ARG A 40 4.61 1.72 -6.04
N LEU A 41 4.54 0.84 -7.04
CA LEU A 41 4.25 1.23 -8.41
C LEU A 41 2.91 1.97 -8.51
N ALA A 42 1.89 1.47 -7.82
CA ALA A 42 0.56 2.06 -7.81
C ALA A 42 0.55 3.50 -7.25
N VAL A 43 1.35 3.80 -6.23
CA VAL A 43 1.35 5.13 -5.58
C VAL A 43 2.42 6.08 -6.09
N SER A 44 3.54 5.60 -6.62
CA SER A 44 4.67 6.44 -7.06
C SER A 44 4.86 6.46 -8.58
N GLY A 45 4.36 5.46 -9.30
CA GLY A 45 4.68 5.24 -10.72
C GLY A 45 6.12 4.79 -10.98
N VAL A 46 6.93 4.52 -9.95
CA VAL A 46 8.34 4.12 -10.06
C VAL A 46 8.69 2.97 -9.10
N GLY A 47 9.49 2.01 -9.57
CA GLY A 47 9.85 0.82 -8.78
C GLY A 47 10.87 1.05 -7.64
N ARG A 48 11.40 2.27 -7.49
CA ARG A 48 12.45 2.63 -6.51
C ARG A 48 12.09 3.89 -5.73
N GLY A 49 12.72 4.12 -4.58
CA GLY A 49 12.53 5.34 -3.78
C GLY A 49 12.62 5.08 -2.27
N PRO A 50 12.10 6.01 -1.44
CA PRO A 50 12.07 5.87 0.02
C PRO A 50 11.25 4.65 0.44
N GLY A 51 11.30 4.25 1.71
CA GLY A 51 10.51 3.12 2.20
C GLY A 51 9.02 3.30 1.90
N LEU A 52 8.35 2.22 1.52
CA LEU A 52 6.96 2.27 1.01
C LEU A 52 6.02 2.88 2.05
N TYR A 53 6.16 2.46 3.31
CA TYR A 53 5.25 2.87 4.37
C TYR A 53 5.43 4.36 4.73
N GLN A 54 6.67 4.87 4.78
CA GLN A 54 6.90 6.31 4.93
C GLN A 54 6.35 7.11 3.74
N LEU A 55 6.48 6.57 2.52
CA LEU A 55 5.90 7.22 1.34
C LEU A 55 4.36 7.31 1.46
N LEU A 56 3.70 6.24 1.87
CA LEU A 56 2.25 6.22 2.06
C LEU A 56 1.81 7.18 3.15
N GLU A 57 2.52 7.21 4.29
CA GLU A 57 2.28 8.16 5.38
C GLU A 57 2.38 9.62 4.89
N VAL A 58 3.46 9.97 4.19
CA VAL A 58 3.66 11.33 3.64
C VAL A 58 2.60 11.69 2.60
N LEU A 59 2.18 10.75 1.75
CA LEU A 59 1.11 10.98 0.79
C LEU A 59 -0.26 11.15 1.47
N GLY A 60 -0.42 10.55 2.65
CA GLY A 60 -1.69 10.44 3.36
C GLY A 60 -2.66 9.43 2.73
N ARG A 61 -3.71 9.11 3.49
CA ARG A 61 -4.70 8.09 3.14
C ARG A 61 -5.40 8.39 1.82
N GLU A 62 -6.02 9.55 1.69
CA GLU A 62 -6.86 9.90 0.53
C GLU A 62 -6.09 9.82 -0.80
N THR A 63 -4.87 10.36 -0.84
CA THR A 63 -4.03 10.32 -2.03
C THR A 63 -3.56 8.91 -2.35
N SER A 64 -3.16 8.15 -1.34
CA SER A 64 -2.73 6.75 -1.51
C SER A 64 -3.87 5.90 -2.09
N LEU A 65 -5.06 5.95 -1.49
CA LEU A 65 -6.23 5.19 -1.94
C LEU A 65 -6.65 5.58 -3.36
N ARG A 66 -6.68 6.87 -3.69
CA ARG A 66 -7.01 7.36 -5.04
C ARG A 66 -6.04 6.81 -6.09
N ARG A 67 -4.74 6.80 -5.79
CA ARG A 67 -3.71 6.29 -6.71
C ARG A 67 -3.79 4.78 -6.87
N ILE A 68 -4.01 4.03 -5.77
CA ILE A 68 -4.19 2.58 -5.81
C ILE A 68 -5.42 2.20 -6.65
N ARG A 69 -6.57 2.86 -6.45
CA ARG A 69 -7.78 2.62 -7.26
C ARG A 69 -7.52 2.84 -8.75
N ARG A 70 -6.87 3.96 -9.09
CA ARG A 70 -6.48 4.26 -10.48
C ARG A 70 -5.52 3.21 -11.06
N ALA A 71 -4.63 2.65 -10.26
CA ALA A 71 -3.74 1.58 -10.71
C ALA A 71 -4.52 0.29 -11.00
N LEU A 72 -5.47 -0.09 -10.13
CA LEU A 72 -6.35 -1.25 -10.35
C LEU A 72 -7.23 -1.13 -11.60
N GLU A 73 -7.58 0.10 -12.01
CA GLU A 73 -8.32 0.35 -13.26
C GLU A 73 -7.44 0.28 -14.52
N ARG A 74 -6.12 0.40 -14.38
CA ARG A 74 -5.19 0.63 -15.51
C ARG A 74 -4.15 -0.46 -15.69
N LEU A 75 -3.87 -1.26 -14.67
CA LEU A 75 -2.89 -2.33 -14.71
C LEU A 75 -3.65 -3.66 -14.91
N PRO A 76 -3.16 -4.53 -15.81
CA PRO A 76 -3.76 -5.84 -16.08
C PRO A 76 -3.62 -6.80 -14.90
#